data_AF-A0A662R6X1-F1
#
_entry.id   AF-A0A662R6X1-F1
#
_cell.length_a   1.000
_cell.length_b   1.000
_cell.length_c   1.000
_cell.angle_alpha   90.00
_cell.angle_beta   90.00
_cell.angle_gamma   90.00
#
_symmetry.space_group_name_H-M   'P 1'
#
loop_
_entity.id
_entity.type
_entity.pdbx_description
1 polymer ?
#
loop_
_entity_poly.entity_id
_entity_poly.type
_entity_poly.pdbx_seq_one_letter_code
_entity_poly.pdbx_strand_id
1 'polypeptide(L)' 'MKFGSSGIRGIANQEVTSELAIQIGRAVSTVCNRVVVGCDTRRAAEMIEYAVISGLLSVGCRVTRVNMV' A
#
# COMPACT_ATOMS: atom_id res chain seq x y z
N MET A 1 -16.44 4.45 -6.60
CA MET A 1 -15.48 3.32 -6.61
C MET A 1 -14.08 3.89 -6.39
N LYS A 2 -13.31 3.45 -5.38
CA LYS A 2 -12.00 4.05 -5.04
C LYS A 2 -10.87 3.69 -6.04
N PHE A 3 -11.14 2.81 -7.00
CA PHE A 3 -10.22 2.44 -8.08
C PHE A 3 -10.54 3.25 -9.34
N GLY A 4 -9.59 4.08 -9.78
CA GLY A 4 -9.62 4.78 -11.06
C GLY A 4 -8.75 4.09 -12.12
N SER A 5 -8.64 4.70 -13.30
CA SER A 5 -7.84 4.18 -14.41
C SER A 5 -6.33 4.07 -14.10
N SER A 6 -5.84 4.83 -13.12
CA SER A 6 -4.43 4.85 -12.71
C SER A 6 -4.27 4.54 -11.22
N GLY A 7 -5.01 3.54 -10.73
CA GLY A 7 -4.94 3.09 -9.34
C GLY A 7 -5.89 3.83 -8.40
N ILE A 8 -5.52 3.89 -7.12
CA ILE A 8 -6.36 4.44 -6.06
C ILE A 8 -5.90 5.87 -5.77
N ARG A 9 -6.84 6.82 -5.78
CA ARG A 9 -6.57 8.23 -5.57
C ARG A 9 -7.55 8.82 -4.57
N GLY A 10 -7.08 9.83 -3.85
CA GLY A 10 -7.87 10.60 -2.92
C GLY A 10 -7.00 11.32 -1.89
N ILE A 11 -7.65 12.09 -1.02
CA ILE A 11 -6.99 12.82 0.06
C ILE A 11 -6.48 11.81 1.10
N ALA A 12 -5.20 11.90 1.41
CA ALA A 12 -4.56 11.04 2.42
C ALA A 12 -5.24 11.24 3.79
N ASN A 13 -5.42 10.14 4.52
CA ASN A 13 -6.08 10.10 5.83
C ASN A 13 -7.56 10.50 5.84
N GLN A 14 -8.20 10.66 4.67
CA GLN A 14 -9.64 10.87 4.54
C GLN A 14 -10.24 9.84 3.58
N GLU A 15 -9.76 9.82 2.35
CA GLU A 15 -10.24 8.90 1.30
C GLU A 15 -9.28 7.73 1.13
N VAL A 16 -7.97 8.01 1.13
CA VAL A 16 -6.89 7.02 1.16
C VAL A 16 -6.39 6.91 2.59
N THR A 17 -7.02 6.00 3.34
CA THR A 17 -6.71 5.77 4.75
C THR A 17 -5.73 4.61 4.92
N SER A 18 -5.09 4.54 6.09
CA SER A 18 -4.19 3.44 6.43
C SER A 18 -4.91 2.09 6.48
N GLU A 19 -6.17 2.06 6.93
CA GLU A 19 -6.99 0.85 6.97
C GLU A 19 -7.26 0.33 5.55
N LEU A 20 -7.55 1.25 4.62
CA LEU A 20 -7.69 0.91 3.21
C LEU A 20 -6.36 0.34 2.66
N ALA A 21 -5.23 0.98 2.95
CA ALA A 21 -3.90 0.50 2.53
C ALA A 21 -3.57 -0.90 3.07
N ILE A 22 -3.88 -1.20 4.33
CA ILE A 22 -3.73 -2.54 4.92
C ILE A 22 -4.59 -3.57 4.17
N GLN A 23 -5.86 -3.23 3.91
CA GLN A 23 -6.78 -4.11 3.18
C GLN A 23 -6.27 -4.40 1.76
N ILE A 24 -5.73 -3.38 1.08
CA ILE A 24 -5.11 -3.54 -0.24
C ILE A 24 -3.91 -4.48 -0.16
N GLY A 25 -3.00 -4.29 0.81
CA GLY A 25 -1.84 -5.16 0.99
C GLY A 25 -2.23 -6.64 1.16
N ARG A 26 -3.27 -6.90 1.95
CA ARG A 26 -3.83 -8.26 2.09
C ARG A 26 -4.42 -8.78 0.79
N ALA A 27 -5.20 -7.97 0.08
CA ALA A 27 -5.82 -8.36 -1.18
C ALA A 27 -4.77 -8.67 -2.26
N VAL A 28 -3.73 -7.84 -2.38
CA VAL A 28 -2.60 -8.03 -3.31
C VAL A 28 -1.89 -9.37 -3.05
N SER A 29 -1.78 -9.78 -1.79
CA SER A 29 -1.13 -11.04 -1.44
C SER A 29 -1.88 -12.29 -1.93
N THR A 30 -3.15 -12.17 -2.31
CA THR A 30 -3.93 -13.29 -2.87
C THR A 30 -3.52 -13.62 -4.31
N VAL A 31 -2.91 -12.66 -5.01
CA VAL A 31 -2.47 -12.81 -6.41
C VAL A 31 -0.95 -12.88 -6.57
N CYS A 32 -0.18 -12.42 -5.58
CA CYS A 32 1.29 -12.44 -5.62
C CYS A 32 1.91 -12.63 -4.23
N ASN A 33 2.98 -13.41 -4.15
CA ASN A 33 3.66 -13.74 -2.88
C ASN A 33 4.98 -12.98 -2.63
N ARG A 34 5.44 -12.20 -3.62
CA ARG A 34 6.65 -11.38 -3.56
C ARG A 34 6.32 -9.99 -4.11
N VAL A 35 6.45 -8.96 -3.30
CA VAL A 35 6.04 -7.60 -3.64
C VAL A 35 7.16 -6.61 -3.33
N VAL A 36 7.42 -5.70 -4.27
CA VAL A 36 8.29 -4.54 -4.05
C VAL A 36 7.40 -3.35 -3.71
N VAL A 37 7.74 -2.62 -2.65
CA VAL A 37 7.01 -1.43 -2.23
C VAL A 37 7.97 -0.24 -2.18
N GLY A 38 7.59 0.84 -2.85
CA GLY A 38 8.27 2.13 -2.82
C GLY A 38 7.25 3.27 -2.79
N CYS A 39 7.72 4.47 -2.51
CA CYS A 39 6.87 5.64 -2.32
C CYS A 39 7.53 6.91 -2.89
N ASP A 40 6.82 8.04 -2.87
CA ASP A 40 7.36 9.33 -3.33
C ASP A 40 7.57 10.31 -2.15
N THR A 41 7.87 11.58 -2.45
CA THR A 41 8.20 12.61 -1.46
C THR A 41 7.01 13.13 -0.64
N ARG A 42 5.78 12.65 -0.87
CA ARG A 42 4.61 13.16 -0.12
C ARG A 42 4.74 12.84 1.36
N ARG A 43 4.38 13.79 2.22
CA ARG A 43 4.43 13.59 3.68
C ARG A 43 3.65 12.37 4.17
N ALA A 44 2.56 12.02 3.50
CA ALA A 44 1.74 10.85 3.84
C ALA A 44 2.27 9.53 3.25
N ALA A 45 3.31 9.58 2.41
CA ALA A 45 3.82 8.43 1.67
C ALA A 45 4.32 7.34 2.60
N GLU A 46 5.13 7.66 3.61
CA GLU A 46 5.63 6.69 4.58
C GLU A 46 4.49 5.99 5.35
N MET A 47 3.50 6.75 5.81
CA MET A 47 2.35 6.20 6.53
C MET A 47 1.61 5.15 5.67
N ILE A 48 1.34 5.49 4.41
CA ILE A 48 0.66 4.58 3.49
C ILE A 48 1.55 3.40 3.10
N GLU A 49 2.85 3.64 2.88
CA GLU A 49 3.85 2.61 2.60
C GLU A 49 3.86 1.55 3.70
N TYR A 50 4.03 1.96 4.96
CA TYR A 50 4.02 1.04 6.10
C TYR A 50 2.67 0.33 6.27
N ALA A 51 1.56 1.00 6.00
CA ALA A 51 0.23 0.39 6.05
C ALA A 51 0.08 -0.73 5.01
N VAL A 52 0.50 -0.50 3.76
CA VAL A 52 0.52 -1.53 2.71
C VAL A 52 1.43 -2.69 3.10
N ILE A 53 2.65 -2.40 3.56
CA ILE A 53 3.62 -3.41 4.00
C ILE A 53 3.06 -4.27 5.14
N SER A 54 2.42 -3.65 6.13
CA SER A 54 1.75 -4.35 7.24
C SER A 54 0.67 -5.32 6.73
N GLY A 55 -0.16 -4.86 5.79
CA GLY A 55 -1.15 -5.71 5.12
C GLY A 55 -0.53 -6.92 4.44
N LEU A 56 0.50 -6.71 3.61
CA LEU A 56 1.23 -7.76 2.88
C LEU A 56 1.86 -8.78 3.84
N LEU A 57 2.58 -8.32 4.86
CA LEU A 57 3.27 -9.18 5.83
C LEU A 57 2.29 -10.01 6.67
N SER A 58 1.13 -9.43 7.01
CA SER A 58 0.11 -10.10 7.85
C SER A 58 -0.46 -11.39 7.26
N VAL A 59 -0.25 -11.64 5.97
CA VAL A 59 -0.71 -12.83 5.24
C VAL A 59 0.44 -13.62 4.62
N GLY A 60 1.68 -13.38 5.08
CA GLY A 60 2.86 -14.15 4.70
C GLY A 60 3.54 -13.76 3.39
N CYS A 61 3.21 -12.60 2.81
CA CYS A 61 3.89 -12.11 1.60
C CYS A 61 5.32 -11.69 1.89
N ARG A 62 6.25 -11.92 0.95
CA ARG A 62 7.63 -11.46 1.04
C ARG A 62 7.74 -10.04 0.45
N VAL A 63 8.10 -9.09 1.29
CA VAL A 63 8.14 -7.67 0.90
C VAL A 63 9.58 -7.18 0.78
N THR A 64 9.90 -6.51 -0.32
CA THR A 64 11.13 -5.72 -0.48
C THR A 64 10.78 -4.24 -0.48
N ARG A 65 11.20 -3.51 0.54
CA ARG A 65 11.00 -2.07 0.63
C ARG A 65 12.15 -1.33 -0.03
N VAL A 66 11.87 -0.44 -0.96
CA VAL A 66 12.87 0.40 -1.65
C VAL A 66 12.86 1.87 -1.20
N ASN A 67 11.98 2.22 -0.26
CA ASN A 67 11.77 3.58 0.24
C ASN A 67 11.34 4.53 -0.89
N MET A 68 11.82 5.77 -0.86
CA MET A 68 11.55 6.78 -1.87
C MET A 68 12.26 6.45 -3.19
N VAL A 69 11.51 6.40 -4.29
CA VAL A 69 11.99 6.08 -5.65
C VAL A 69 11.45 7.03 -6.70
#